data_AF-A0A6C1RIP1-F1
#
_entry.id   AF-A0A6C1RIP1-F1
#
_cell.length_a   1.000
_cell.length_b   1.000
_cell.length_c   1.000
_cell.angle_alpha   90.00
_cell.angle_beta   90.00
_cell.angle_gamma   90.00
#
_symmetry.space_group_name_H-M   'P 1'
#
loop_
_entity.id
_entity.type
_entity.pdbx_description
1 polymer ?
#
loop_
_entity_poly.entity_id
_entity_poly.type
_entity_poly.pdbx_seq_one_letter_code
_entity_poly.pdbx_strand_id
1 'polypeptide(L)'
;MKNAEGNILTLEEALQQPCKHRDMNLALQPMDNYSRTPGGPNGCPLAFWASWKLKDRPRRIALLLDDCQEEYRAYAGDILPNMVKLVKAFRTARSSSDGVCIAWSAWSRRFDDGISNAMDRWYGPRGLRPEDPENAAYVFTGAAGLKPLSEIAPTEAEISDGWFYHGKHLDMFWTFNEDGTSYLDQKLKALDIDTIVIVGLWTDECVLSTAYAGNSRGYDVVLVGDAVATATANQETALTVANSTVAKVVSTDEVLSYMQNDFVTGEPAAVKGTRHPDGRKSG
;
A
#
# COMPACT_ATOMS: atom_id res chain seq x y z
N MET A 1 3.33 35.76 5.88
CA MET A 1 2.74 34.95 4.79
C MET A 1 1.67 35.80 4.13
N LYS A 2 1.82 36.13 2.84
CA LYS A 2 0.73 36.75 2.09
C LYS A 2 -0.35 35.68 1.93
N ASN A 3 -1.58 35.98 2.34
CA ASN A 3 -2.73 35.11 2.07
C ASN A 3 -2.74 34.79 0.57
N ALA A 4 -2.54 33.53 0.23
CA ALA A 4 -2.71 33.01 -1.11
C ALA A 4 -4.21 32.86 -1.39
N GLU A 5 -4.97 33.94 -1.30
CA GLU A 5 -6.29 34.07 -1.95
C GLU A 5 -6.10 34.22 -3.48
N GLY A 6 -5.15 33.48 -4.05
CA GLY A 6 -4.89 33.46 -5.47
C GLY A 6 -5.96 32.62 -6.17
N ASN A 7 -6.83 33.29 -6.93
CA ASN A 7 -7.74 32.75 -7.95
C ASN A 7 -8.20 31.30 -7.73
N ILE A 8 -9.18 31.11 -6.82
CA ILE A 8 -10.04 29.94 -6.92
C ILE A 8 -10.95 30.17 -8.13
N LEU A 9 -10.75 29.39 -9.19
CA LEU A 9 -11.57 29.44 -10.40
C LEU A 9 -13.02 29.08 -10.08
N THR A 10 -13.97 29.74 -10.74
CA THR A 10 -15.35 29.26 -10.81
C THR A 10 -15.41 27.92 -11.54
N LEU A 11 -16.50 27.17 -11.36
CA LEU A 11 -16.73 25.92 -12.10
C LEU A 11 -16.68 26.17 -13.62
N GLU A 12 -17.27 27.26 -14.10
CA GLU A 12 -17.25 27.63 -15.52
C GLU A 12 -15.83 27.87 -16.04
N GLU A 13 -15.03 28.66 -15.32
CA GLU A 13 -13.62 28.91 -15.69
C GLU A 13 -12.78 27.63 -15.65
N ALA A 14 -13.01 26.75 -14.67
CA ALA A 14 -12.30 25.47 -14.57
C ALA A 14 -12.65 24.52 -15.73
N LEU A 15 -13.93 24.49 -16.16
CA LEU A 15 -14.39 23.64 -17.27
C LEU A 15 -13.87 24.11 -18.64
N GLN A 16 -13.48 25.37 -18.78
CA GLN A 16 -12.87 25.90 -20.01
C GLN A 16 -11.38 25.57 -20.14
N GLN A 17 -10.72 25.13 -19.07
CA GLN A 17 -9.28 24.83 -19.10
C GLN A 17 -9.00 23.44 -19.69
N PRO A 18 -7.95 23.31 -20.53
CA PRO A 18 -7.53 22.01 -21.04
C PRO A 18 -7.09 21.07 -19.90
N CYS A 19 -7.83 19.99 -19.69
CA CYS A 19 -7.50 18.96 -18.69
C CYS A 19 -6.73 17.80 -19.33
N LYS A 20 -5.40 17.90 -19.43
CA LYS A 20 -4.55 16.90 -20.09
C LYS A 20 -4.57 15.48 -19.48
N HIS A 21 -4.90 15.36 -18.20
CA HIS A 21 -4.79 14.10 -17.44
C HIS A 21 -6.14 13.54 -16.99
N ARG A 22 -7.26 14.10 -17.47
CA ARG A 22 -8.60 13.69 -17.09
C ARG A 22 -9.42 13.43 -18.34
N ASP A 23 -10.16 12.32 -18.34
CA ASP A 23 -11.19 12.11 -19.33
C ASP A 23 -12.34 13.09 -19.06
N MET A 24 -12.39 14.16 -19.84
CA MET A 24 -13.43 15.18 -19.68
C MET A 24 -14.80 14.69 -20.15
N ASN A 25 -14.88 13.73 -21.07
CA ASN A 25 -16.16 13.17 -21.46
C ASN A 25 -16.79 12.42 -20.29
N LEU A 26 -15.99 11.63 -19.56
CA LEU A 26 -16.44 10.96 -18.34
C LEU A 26 -16.69 11.95 -17.20
N ALA A 27 -15.79 12.92 -16.99
CA ALA A 27 -15.91 13.88 -15.88
C ALA A 27 -17.10 14.85 -16.03
N LEU A 28 -17.54 15.10 -17.26
CA LEU A 28 -18.72 15.90 -17.57
C LEU A 28 -20.04 15.11 -17.50
N GLN A 29 -19.99 13.78 -17.41
CA GLN A 29 -21.21 13.01 -17.19
C GLN A 29 -21.77 13.39 -15.82
N PRO A 30 -23.01 13.92 -15.77
CA PRO A 30 -23.64 14.20 -14.49
C PRO A 30 -23.77 12.86 -13.77
N MET A 31 -23.06 12.71 -12.65
CA MET A 31 -23.44 11.68 -11.70
C MET A 31 -24.82 12.05 -11.18
N ASP A 32 -25.70 11.06 -11.00
CA ASP A 32 -26.87 11.25 -10.17
C ASP A 32 -26.36 11.76 -8.84
N ASN A 33 -26.59 13.05 -8.60
CA ASN A 33 -26.21 13.66 -7.34
C ASN A 33 -27.19 13.06 -6.34
N TYR A 34 -26.78 11.95 -5.73
CA TYR A 34 -27.41 11.43 -4.53
C TYR A 34 -27.13 12.45 -3.43
N SER A 35 -27.85 13.58 -3.50
CA SER A 35 -28.02 14.51 -2.39
C SER A 35 -28.45 13.77 -1.11
N ARG A 36 -28.94 12.52 -1.28
CA ARG A 36 -29.20 11.54 -0.23
C ARG A 36 -28.75 10.15 -0.67
N THR A 37 -27.71 9.62 -0.03
CA THR A 37 -27.36 8.19 -0.07
C THR A 37 -27.93 7.54 1.21
N PRO A 38 -28.54 6.34 1.16
CA PRO A 38 -29.18 5.75 2.34
C PRO A 38 -28.22 5.56 3.53
N GLY A 39 -28.60 6.07 4.71
CA GLY A 39 -27.99 5.74 5.99
C GLY A 39 -27.21 6.84 6.72
N GLY A 40 -26.78 7.92 6.06
CA GLY A 40 -26.02 9.00 6.72
C GLY A 40 -26.89 10.15 7.23
N PRO A 41 -26.45 10.90 8.26
CA PRO A 41 -27.08 12.17 8.62
C PRO A 41 -27.05 13.11 7.40
N ASN A 42 -28.15 13.84 7.19
CA ASN A 42 -28.34 14.74 6.04
C ASN A 42 -28.21 14.09 4.64
N GLY A 43 -28.24 12.76 4.54
CA GLY A 43 -28.11 12.08 3.25
C GLY A 43 -26.67 11.97 2.73
N CYS A 44 -25.66 12.23 3.56
CA CYS A 44 -24.26 12.02 3.18
C CYS A 44 -23.93 10.52 3.03
N PRO A 45 -23.00 10.14 2.14
CA PRO A 45 -22.56 8.75 2.02
C PRO A 45 -21.95 8.26 3.34
N LEU A 46 -22.43 7.11 3.82
CA LEU A 46 -21.85 6.42 4.98
C LEU A 46 -20.54 5.72 4.66
N ALA A 47 -20.31 5.38 3.40
CA ALA A 47 -19.14 4.67 2.93
C ALA A 47 -18.81 5.10 1.51
N PHE A 48 -17.51 5.14 1.24
CA PHE A 48 -16.94 5.31 -0.10
C PHE A 48 -16.36 3.96 -0.55
N TRP A 49 -15.99 3.85 -1.82
CA TRP A 49 -15.26 2.70 -2.37
C TRP A 49 -14.53 3.10 -3.64
N ALA A 50 -13.45 2.37 -3.96
CA ALA A 50 -12.77 2.56 -5.24
C ALA A 50 -13.67 2.12 -6.41
N SER A 51 -13.88 3.02 -7.38
CA SER A 51 -14.78 2.81 -8.53
C SER A 51 -14.24 1.84 -9.59
N TRP A 52 -12.93 1.68 -9.67
CA TRP A 52 -12.25 0.83 -10.65
C TRP A 52 -12.16 -0.64 -10.20
N LYS A 53 -12.04 -1.58 -11.13
CA LYS A 53 -11.74 -3.00 -10.91
C LYS A 53 -10.35 -3.34 -11.42
N LEU A 54 -9.77 -4.43 -10.93
CA LEU A 54 -8.46 -4.91 -11.38
C LEU A 54 -8.40 -5.10 -12.91
N LYS A 55 -9.47 -5.65 -13.50
CA LYS A 55 -9.57 -5.92 -14.94
C LYS A 55 -9.95 -4.74 -15.83
N ASP A 56 -10.19 -3.55 -15.28
CA ASP A 56 -10.65 -2.40 -16.09
C ASP A 56 -9.56 -1.90 -17.06
N ARG A 57 -8.29 -2.25 -16.81
CA ARG A 57 -7.15 -1.92 -17.67
C ARG A 57 -6.00 -2.92 -17.48
N PRO A 58 -5.08 -3.04 -18.46
CA PRO A 58 -3.76 -3.61 -18.25
C PRO A 58 -3.00 -2.88 -17.12
N ARG A 59 -2.17 -3.62 -16.38
CA ARG A 59 -1.48 -3.11 -15.18
C ARG A 59 -0.02 -3.52 -15.14
N ARG A 60 0.80 -2.65 -14.55
CA ARG A 60 2.13 -3.02 -14.04
C ARG A 60 2.02 -3.07 -12.53
N ILE A 61 2.20 -4.27 -11.95
CA ILE A 61 1.69 -4.63 -10.62
C ILE A 61 2.80 -5.16 -9.70
N ALA A 62 2.79 -4.71 -8.45
CA ALA A 62 3.72 -5.19 -7.42
C ALA A 62 2.98 -5.88 -6.27
N LEU A 63 3.50 -7.02 -5.80
CA LEU A 63 3.10 -7.59 -4.50
C LEU A 63 4.05 -7.06 -3.42
N LEU A 64 3.50 -6.39 -2.42
CA LEU A 64 4.22 -5.87 -1.26
C LEU A 64 3.90 -6.77 -0.05
N LEU A 65 4.92 -7.45 0.47
CA LEU A 65 4.87 -8.19 1.71
C LEU A 65 5.35 -7.27 2.83
N ASP A 66 4.39 -6.62 3.48
CA ASP A 66 4.60 -5.62 4.53
C ASP A 66 4.87 -6.33 5.86
N ASP A 67 6.13 -6.28 6.27
CA ASP A 67 6.68 -6.83 7.52
C ASP A 67 6.34 -8.31 7.80
N CYS A 68 6.32 -9.15 6.76
CA CYS A 68 6.11 -10.60 6.89
C CYS A 68 7.35 -11.33 7.45
N GLN A 69 7.68 -11.08 8.72
CA GLN A 69 8.90 -11.55 9.39
C GLN A 69 8.61 -12.54 10.54
N GLU A 70 9.63 -13.28 10.96
CA GLU A 70 9.54 -14.31 12.01
C GLU A 70 9.05 -13.76 13.36
N GLU A 71 9.35 -12.49 13.70
CA GLU A 71 8.81 -11.82 14.89
C GLU A 71 7.27 -11.76 14.92
N TYR A 72 6.63 -11.72 13.76
CA TYR A 72 5.17 -11.65 13.64
C TYR A 72 4.52 -13.02 13.36
N ARG A 73 5.29 -14.12 13.36
CA ARG A 73 4.79 -15.45 13.00
C ARG A 73 3.53 -15.86 13.77
N ALA A 74 3.45 -15.57 15.06
CA ALA A 74 2.29 -15.91 15.89
C ALA A 74 0.98 -15.26 15.40
N TYR A 75 1.07 -14.11 14.73
CA TYR A 75 -0.07 -13.36 14.19
C TYR A 75 -0.35 -13.68 12.72
N ALA A 76 0.60 -14.32 12.02
CA ALA A 76 0.49 -14.64 10.61
C ALA A 76 -0.21 -15.98 10.33
N GLY A 77 -0.56 -16.77 11.35
CA GLY A 77 -1.01 -18.16 11.20
C GLY A 77 -2.15 -18.35 10.19
N ASP A 78 -3.22 -17.57 10.32
CA ASP A 78 -4.41 -17.72 9.47
C ASP A 78 -4.22 -17.13 8.06
N ILE A 79 -3.32 -16.16 7.90
CA ILE A 79 -3.08 -15.45 6.64
C ILE A 79 -1.91 -16.04 5.82
N LEU A 80 -1.00 -16.79 6.45
CA LEU A 80 0.20 -17.34 5.81
C LEU A 80 -0.11 -18.28 4.63
N PRO A 81 -1.09 -19.20 4.71
CA PRO A 81 -1.46 -20.04 3.56
C PRO A 81 -1.88 -19.21 2.33
N ASN A 82 -2.52 -18.06 2.56
CA ASN A 82 -2.94 -17.16 1.48
C ASN A 82 -1.74 -16.38 0.91
N MET A 83 -0.85 -15.88 1.75
CA MET A 83 0.40 -15.25 1.29
C MET A 83 1.25 -16.21 0.44
N VAL A 84 1.35 -17.49 0.82
CA VAL A 84 2.06 -18.51 0.02
C VAL A 84 1.46 -18.64 -1.39
N LYS A 85 0.13 -18.68 -1.51
CA LYS A 85 -0.54 -18.74 -2.83
C LYS A 85 -0.25 -17.48 -3.65
N LEU A 86 -0.33 -16.31 -3.03
CA LEU A 86 -0.10 -15.02 -3.70
C LEU A 86 1.34 -14.88 -4.19
N VAL A 87 2.33 -15.19 -3.36
CA VAL A 87 3.75 -15.18 -3.77
C VAL A 87 3.98 -16.13 -4.95
N LYS A 88 3.40 -17.34 -4.91
CA LYS A 88 3.49 -18.28 -6.04
C LYS A 88 2.87 -17.71 -7.32
N ALA A 89 1.69 -17.11 -7.23
CA ALA A 89 1.01 -16.51 -8.38
C ALA A 89 1.82 -15.36 -8.98
N PHE A 90 2.33 -14.44 -8.14
CA PHE A 90 3.15 -13.32 -8.60
C PHE A 90 4.50 -13.76 -9.18
N ARG A 91 5.16 -14.77 -8.59
CA ARG A 91 6.39 -15.35 -9.17
C ARG A 91 6.11 -16.00 -10.52
N THR A 92 4.96 -16.65 -10.68
CA THR A 92 4.54 -17.25 -11.95
C THR A 92 4.32 -16.16 -13.00
N ALA A 93 3.56 -15.11 -12.67
CA ALA A 93 3.32 -14.00 -13.59
C ALA A 93 4.61 -13.25 -13.97
N ARG A 94 5.53 -13.03 -13.01
CA ARG A 94 6.84 -12.41 -13.26
C ARG A 94 7.72 -13.23 -14.21
N SER A 95 7.56 -14.54 -14.26
CA SER A 95 8.35 -15.38 -15.18
C SER A 95 8.03 -15.11 -16.67
N SER A 96 6.88 -14.49 -16.96
CA SER A 96 6.43 -14.16 -18.32
C SER A 96 6.07 -12.68 -18.50
N SER A 97 6.39 -11.81 -17.53
CA SER A 97 6.07 -10.38 -17.57
C SER A 97 7.16 -9.55 -16.90
N ASP A 98 7.56 -8.47 -17.56
CA ASP A 98 8.45 -7.44 -17.03
C ASP A 98 7.72 -6.42 -16.13
N GLY A 99 6.39 -6.41 -16.15
CA GLY A 99 5.54 -5.52 -15.37
C GLY A 99 5.08 -6.09 -14.04
N VAL A 100 5.76 -7.11 -13.52
CA VAL A 100 5.46 -7.72 -12.22
C VAL A 100 6.69 -7.70 -11.32
N CYS A 101 6.54 -7.21 -10.09
CA CYS A 101 7.59 -7.36 -9.07
C CYS A 101 7.01 -7.78 -7.72
N ILE A 102 7.90 -8.20 -6.83
CA ILE A 102 7.56 -8.60 -5.46
C ILE A 102 8.60 -7.93 -4.56
N ALA A 103 8.15 -7.28 -3.49
CA ALA A 103 9.01 -6.63 -2.53
C ALA A 103 8.63 -7.06 -1.11
N TRP A 104 9.62 -7.12 -0.23
CA TRP A 104 9.49 -7.48 1.17
C TRP A 104 10.10 -6.39 2.04
N SER A 105 9.41 -6.02 3.11
CA SER A 105 10.01 -5.29 4.22
C SER A 105 10.09 -6.17 5.47
N ALA A 106 10.97 -5.78 6.38
CA ALA A 106 10.97 -6.22 7.75
C ALA A 106 11.26 -5.00 8.63
N TRP A 107 10.31 -4.64 9.48
CA TRP A 107 10.44 -3.54 10.42
C TRP A 107 10.30 -4.06 11.85
N SER A 108 11.18 -3.62 12.73
CA SER A 108 11.06 -3.85 14.16
C SER A 108 11.55 -2.62 14.89
N ARG A 109 10.91 -2.33 16.01
CA ARG A 109 11.28 -1.21 16.87
C ARG A 109 12.62 -1.48 17.52
N ARG A 110 13.62 -0.63 17.25
CA ARG A 110 14.98 -0.78 17.79
C ARG A 110 15.19 0.20 18.96
N PHE A 111 16.10 -0.16 19.87
CA PHE A 111 16.42 0.65 21.05
C PHE A 111 17.04 2.03 20.71
N ASP A 112 17.80 2.11 19.63
CA ASP A 112 18.39 3.35 19.12
C ASP A 112 18.52 3.22 17.60
N ASP A 113 17.61 3.86 16.88
CA ASP A 113 17.60 3.92 15.41
C ASP A 113 17.89 5.33 14.88
N GLY A 114 18.17 6.30 15.76
CA GLY A 114 18.46 7.69 15.40
C GLY A 114 17.28 8.51 14.88
N ILE A 115 16.03 8.02 14.97
CA ILE A 115 14.86 8.68 14.39
C ILE A 115 14.08 9.46 15.46
N SER A 116 14.13 10.80 15.39
CA SER A 116 13.54 11.69 16.40
C SER A 116 12.00 11.69 16.49
N ASN A 117 11.31 11.07 15.52
CA ASN A 117 9.85 10.90 15.53
C ASN A 117 9.45 9.42 15.69
N ALA A 118 10.40 8.55 16.08
CA ALA A 118 10.18 7.11 16.16
C ALA A 118 9.01 6.76 17.06
N MET A 119 8.49 5.55 16.86
CA MET A 119 7.50 4.87 17.69
C MET A 119 7.77 5.07 19.19
N ASP A 120 9.01 5.27 19.62
CA ASP A 120 9.41 5.66 20.97
C ASP A 120 8.73 6.90 21.55
N ARG A 121 8.48 7.94 20.76
CA ARG A 121 7.72 9.12 21.22
C ARG A 121 6.23 8.85 21.34
N TRP A 122 5.69 7.98 20.49
CA TRP A 122 4.26 7.65 20.45
C TRP A 122 3.88 6.59 21.49
N TYR A 123 4.59 5.47 21.46
CA TYR A 123 4.40 4.30 22.31
C TYR A 123 5.23 4.32 23.61
N GLY A 124 6.09 5.33 23.79
CA GLY A 124 6.99 5.47 24.94
C GLY A 124 8.18 4.49 24.88
N PRO A 125 9.34 4.83 25.49
CA PRO A 125 10.57 4.03 25.42
C PRO A 125 10.45 2.66 26.10
N ARG A 126 9.43 2.47 26.94
CA ARG A 126 9.23 1.22 27.67
C ARG A 126 8.33 0.24 26.94
N GLY A 127 7.44 0.72 26.06
CA GLY A 127 6.63 -0.08 25.13
C GLY A 127 5.85 -1.28 25.70
N LEU A 128 5.94 -1.53 26.99
CA LEU A 128 5.59 -2.75 27.67
C LEU A 128 5.68 -2.37 29.16
N ARG A 129 4.59 -2.50 29.93
CA ARG A 129 4.76 -2.54 31.39
C ARG A 129 5.21 -3.97 31.68
N PRO A 130 6.39 -4.21 32.29
CA PRO A 130 6.87 -5.58 32.51
C PRO A 130 5.86 -6.46 33.26
N GLU A 131 5.08 -5.83 34.12
CA GLU A 131 4.07 -6.49 34.95
C GLU A 131 2.71 -6.66 34.23
N ASP A 132 2.49 -5.90 33.15
CA ASP A 132 1.22 -5.85 32.40
C ASP A 132 1.45 -5.32 30.95
N PRO A 133 1.94 -6.17 30.04
CA PRO A 133 2.36 -5.74 28.71
C PRO A 133 1.15 -5.31 27.83
N GLU A 134 0.94 -3.99 27.69
CA GLU A 134 -0.18 -3.41 26.93
C GLU A 134 0.14 -3.05 25.46
N ASN A 135 1.39 -3.14 25.01
CA ASN A 135 1.78 -2.67 23.68
C ASN A 135 2.54 -3.73 22.89
N ALA A 136 1.93 -4.13 21.78
CA ALA A 136 2.39 -5.22 20.93
C ALA A 136 3.42 -4.80 19.86
N ALA A 137 3.79 -3.52 19.79
CA ALA A 137 4.77 -3.00 18.82
C ALA A 137 6.23 -3.18 19.28
N TYR A 138 6.50 -3.66 20.49
CA TYR A 138 7.85 -3.99 20.97
C TYR A 138 8.09 -5.50 20.97
N VAL A 139 8.35 -6.07 19.78
CA VAL A 139 8.61 -7.53 19.61
C VAL A 139 10.02 -7.84 19.10
N PHE A 140 10.97 -6.90 19.25
CA PHE A 140 12.32 -7.10 18.73
C PHE A 140 13.02 -8.30 19.41
N THR A 141 13.28 -9.34 18.64
CA THR A 141 13.98 -10.58 19.05
C THR A 141 15.34 -10.74 18.38
N GLY A 142 15.79 -9.72 17.65
CA GLY A 142 17.11 -9.67 17.01
C GLY A 142 17.09 -10.17 15.57
N ALA A 143 18.27 -10.47 15.03
CA ALA A 143 18.44 -10.77 13.62
C ALA A 143 17.65 -12.00 13.13
N ALA A 144 17.39 -12.98 14.00
CA ALA A 144 16.57 -14.14 13.64
C ALA A 144 15.10 -13.74 13.41
N GLY A 145 14.60 -12.82 14.23
CA GLY A 145 13.23 -12.31 14.19
C GLY A 145 12.90 -11.44 12.98
N LEU A 146 13.89 -10.67 12.52
CA LEU A 146 13.79 -9.83 11.32
C LEU A 146 13.90 -10.61 10.00
N LYS A 147 14.10 -11.94 10.04
CA LYS A 147 14.08 -12.75 8.81
C LYS A 147 12.65 -12.81 8.28
N PRO A 148 12.45 -12.77 6.95
CA PRO A 148 11.16 -13.07 6.35
C PRO A 148 10.67 -14.46 6.77
N LEU A 149 9.34 -14.61 6.89
CA LEU A 149 8.72 -15.91 7.13
C LEU A 149 9.20 -16.91 6.08
N SER A 150 9.76 -18.03 6.55
CA SER A 150 10.49 -18.99 5.69
C SER A 150 9.71 -19.48 4.46
N GLU A 151 8.40 -19.62 4.57
CA GLU A 151 7.48 -20.14 3.55
C GLU A 151 7.27 -19.18 2.39
N ILE A 152 7.52 -17.89 2.62
CA ILE A 152 7.36 -16.79 1.65
C ILE A 152 8.65 -15.98 1.51
N ALA A 153 9.78 -16.52 1.97
CA ALA A 153 11.04 -15.82 1.96
C ALA A 153 11.47 -15.44 0.53
N PRO A 154 12.11 -14.27 0.36
CA PRO A 154 12.71 -13.88 -0.91
C PRO A 154 13.85 -14.86 -1.25
N THR A 155 14.05 -15.09 -2.55
CA THR A 155 15.20 -15.85 -3.04
C THR A 155 16.50 -15.04 -2.89
N GLU A 156 17.66 -15.69 -2.97
CA GLU A 156 18.95 -15.00 -2.95
C GLU A 156 19.07 -13.95 -4.06
N ALA A 157 18.52 -14.23 -5.25
CA ALA A 157 18.45 -13.27 -6.34
C ALA A 157 17.56 -12.06 -5.99
N GLU A 158 16.38 -12.29 -5.42
CA GLU A 158 15.48 -11.21 -4.98
C GLU A 158 16.13 -10.33 -3.90
N ILE A 159 16.89 -10.93 -2.98
CA ILE A 159 17.67 -10.19 -1.96
C ILE A 159 18.79 -9.38 -2.63
N SER A 160 19.58 -10.01 -3.52
CA SER A 160 20.68 -9.34 -4.23
C SER A 160 20.20 -8.18 -5.09
N ASP A 161 19.02 -8.32 -5.69
CA ASP A 161 18.38 -7.26 -6.47
C ASP A 161 17.75 -6.17 -5.58
N GLY A 162 17.83 -6.33 -4.26
CA GLY A 162 17.36 -5.35 -3.27
C GLY A 162 15.84 -5.32 -3.10
N TRP A 163 15.13 -6.41 -3.38
CA TRP A 163 13.69 -6.50 -3.15
C TRP A 163 13.32 -6.85 -1.70
N PHE A 164 14.29 -7.15 -0.86
CA PHE A 164 14.14 -7.22 0.59
C PHE A 164 14.95 -6.13 1.27
N TYR A 165 14.33 -5.40 2.18
CA TYR A 165 15.00 -4.35 2.95
C TYR A 165 14.40 -4.21 4.35
N HIS A 166 15.18 -3.64 5.27
CA HIS A 166 14.69 -3.34 6.61
C HIS A 166 14.02 -1.98 6.63
N GLY A 167 12.74 -1.95 6.99
CA GLY A 167 11.98 -0.74 7.19
C GLY A 167 12.57 0.12 8.31
N LYS A 168 12.36 1.43 8.21
CA LYS A 168 12.74 2.41 9.24
C LYS A 168 11.53 3.01 9.96
N HIS A 169 10.34 2.78 9.44
CA HIS A 169 9.06 3.25 9.97
C HIS A 169 7.96 2.28 9.51
N LEU A 170 6.73 2.49 9.97
CA LEU A 170 5.52 1.73 9.59
C LEU A 170 5.14 1.84 8.10
N ASP A 171 5.70 2.80 7.36
CA ASP A 171 5.44 2.95 5.92
C ASP A 171 6.59 2.33 5.13
N MET A 172 6.31 1.31 4.30
CA MET A 172 7.30 0.68 3.42
C MET A 172 8.03 1.70 2.52
N PHE A 173 7.38 2.81 2.14
CA PHE A 173 7.96 3.88 1.34
C PHE A 173 8.81 4.89 2.14
N TRP A 174 8.84 4.80 3.47
CA TRP A 174 9.57 5.75 4.31
C TRP A 174 11.06 5.43 4.40
N THR A 175 11.52 4.30 3.88
CA THR A 175 12.96 4.05 3.80
C THR A 175 13.56 4.89 2.68
N PHE A 176 14.56 5.72 2.99
CA PHE A 176 15.17 6.66 2.05
C PHE A 176 16.61 6.29 1.72
N ASN A 177 17.00 6.55 0.47
CA ASN A 177 18.38 6.52 -0.01
C ASN A 177 19.18 7.72 0.54
N GLU A 178 20.50 7.70 0.33
CA GLU A 178 21.40 8.80 0.72
C GLU A 178 21.01 10.16 0.12
N ASP A 179 20.42 10.16 -1.08
CA ASP A 179 19.94 11.36 -1.78
C ASP A 179 18.55 11.83 -1.30
N GLY A 180 17.97 11.16 -0.30
CA GLY A 180 16.65 11.46 0.25
C GLY A 180 15.47 10.95 -0.58
N THR A 181 15.71 10.19 -1.65
CA THR A 181 14.62 9.56 -2.42
C THR A 181 14.08 8.31 -1.72
N SER A 182 12.78 8.06 -1.81
CA SER A 182 12.16 6.85 -1.25
C SER A 182 12.67 5.62 -1.99
N TYR A 183 13.28 4.69 -1.26
CA TYR A 183 13.91 3.47 -1.79
C TYR A 183 12.91 2.63 -2.58
N LEU A 184 11.78 2.28 -1.96
CA LEU A 184 10.75 1.48 -2.62
C LEU A 184 10.15 2.22 -3.82
N ASP A 185 9.80 3.51 -3.67
CA ASP A 185 9.20 4.28 -4.77
C ASP A 185 10.14 4.37 -5.97
N GLN A 186 11.45 4.57 -5.74
CA GLN A 186 12.45 4.57 -6.81
C GLN A 186 12.48 3.23 -7.57
N LYS A 187 12.48 2.11 -6.86
CA LYS A 187 12.46 0.77 -7.48
C LYS A 187 11.19 0.50 -8.27
N LEU A 188 10.03 0.82 -7.69
CA LEU A 188 8.73 0.63 -8.36
C LEU A 188 8.62 1.53 -9.61
N LYS A 189 9.11 2.77 -9.55
CA LYS A 189 9.17 3.68 -10.70
C LYS A 189 10.10 3.20 -11.80
N ALA A 190 11.23 2.56 -11.45
CA ALA A 190 12.14 1.99 -12.44
C ALA A 190 11.52 0.85 -13.26
N LEU A 191 10.44 0.23 -12.76
CA LEU A 191 9.67 -0.81 -13.44
C LEU A 191 8.31 -0.31 -13.97
N ASP A 192 8.05 1.01 -13.91
CA ASP A 192 6.79 1.64 -14.28
C ASP A 192 5.56 1.03 -13.57
N ILE A 193 5.73 0.52 -12.35
CA ILE A 193 4.63 -0.02 -11.55
C ILE A 193 3.60 1.07 -11.30
N ASP A 194 2.32 0.73 -11.52
CA ASP A 194 1.18 1.62 -11.32
C ASP A 194 0.18 1.08 -10.29
N THR A 195 0.28 -0.20 -9.93
CA THR A 195 -0.62 -0.87 -8.98
C THR A 195 0.20 -1.61 -7.93
N ILE A 196 -0.15 -1.44 -6.65
CA ILE A 196 0.45 -2.19 -5.54
C ILE A 196 -0.62 -3.06 -4.85
N VAL A 197 -0.26 -4.31 -4.56
CA VAL A 197 -1.07 -5.27 -3.83
C VAL A 197 -0.38 -5.52 -2.50
N ILE A 198 -1.03 -5.16 -1.39
CA ILE A 198 -0.44 -5.22 -0.06
C ILE A 198 -0.99 -6.44 0.69
N VAL A 199 -0.07 -7.18 1.30
CA VAL A 199 -0.31 -8.29 2.25
C VAL A 199 0.65 -8.15 3.42
N GLY A 200 0.36 -8.80 4.55
CA GLY A 200 1.26 -8.81 5.71
C GLY A 200 0.66 -8.20 6.96
N LEU A 201 1.51 -7.62 7.82
CA LEU A 201 1.13 -7.18 9.16
C LEU A 201 1.76 -5.82 9.47
N TRP A 202 1.13 -4.92 10.23
CA TRP A 202 -0.15 -5.06 10.90
C TRP A 202 -1.23 -4.28 10.14
N THR A 203 -2.43 -4.85 9.99
CA THR A 203 -3.51 -4.24 9.17
C THR A 203 -3.77 -2.78 9.52
N ASP A 204 -3.89 -2.44 10.80
CA ASP A 204 -4.23 -1.10 11.29
C ASP A 204 -3.01 -0.19 11.56
N GLU A 205 -1.79 -0.67 11.33
CA GLU A 205 -0.55 0.10 11.44
C GLU A 205 0.20 0.12 10.10
N CYS A 206 1.20 -0.74 9.91
CA CYS A 206 2.10 -0.69 8.76
C CYS A 206 1.35 -0.76 7.43
N VAL A 207 0.43 -1.70 7.32
CA VAL A 207 -0.35 -1.95 6.11
C VAL A 207 -1.18 -0.74 5.70
N LEU A 208 -1.92 -0.11 6.63
CA LEU A 208 -2.68 1.10 6.36
C LEU A 208 -1.76 2.29 6.06
N SER A 209 -0.66 2.43 6.79
CA SER A 209 0.33 3.49 6.57
C SER A 209 0.93 3.40 5.16
N THR A 210 1.37 2.21 4.75
CA THR A 210 1.86 1.90 3.40
C THR A 210 0.78 2.13 2.33
N ALA A 211 -0.49 1.79 2.61
CA ALA A 211 -1.59 2.03 1.68
C ALA A 211 -1.78 3.53 1.40
N TYR A 212 -1.84 4.38 2.43
CA TYR A 212 -1.95 5.84 2.24
C TYR A 212 -0.72 6.43 1.57
N ALA A 213 0.47 5.94 1.93
CA ALA A 213 1.72 6.35 1.32
C ALA A 213 1.77 6.00 -0.18
N GLY A 214 1.31 4.80 -0.56
CA GLY A 214 1.20 4.36 -1.95
C GLY A 214 0.17 5.19 -2.74
N ASN A 215 -1.03 5.37 -2.17
CA ASN A 215 -2.07 6.19 -2.81
C ASN A 215 -1.60 7.63 -3.04
N SER A 216 -0.96 8.25 -2.04
CA SER A 216 -0.42 9.61 -2.14
C SER A 216 0.71 9.75 -3.17
N ARG A 217 1.34 8.63 -3.55
CA ARG A 217 2.37 8.56 -4.59
C ARG A 217 1.81 8.25 -5.98
N GLY A 218 0.50 8.07 -6.10
CA GLY A 218 -0.20 7.82 -7.37
C GLY A 218 -0.29 6.35 -7.77
N TYR A 219 -0.10 5.40 -6.85
CA TYR A 219 -0.37 3.98 -7.10
C TYR A 219 -1.86 3.66 -6.89
N ASP A 220 -2.42 2.81 -7.75
CA ASP A 220 -3.66 2.10 -7.44
C ASP A 220 -3.37 1.10 -6.32
N VAL A 221 -4.04 1.22 -5.19
CA VAL A 221 -3.78 0.38 -4.02
C VAL A 221 -4.82 -0.71 -3.89
N VAL A 222 -4.36 -1.94 -3.77
CA VAL A 222 -5.15 -3.14 -3.49
C VAL A 222 -4.70 -3.69 -2.16
N LEU A 223 -5.67 -4.02 -1.30
CA LEU A 223 -5.41 -4.67 -0.02
C LEU A 223 -6.09 -6.03 -0.02
N VAL A 224 -5.34 -7.10 0.28
CA VAL A 224 -5.91 -8.46 0.29
C VAL A 224 -6.39 -8.78 1.71
N GLY A 225 -7.69 -8.61 1.95
CA GLY A 225 -8.27 -8.56 3.29
C GLY A 225 -8.13 -9.84 4.11
N ASP A 226 -8.02 -10.99 3.44
CA ASP A 226 -7.77 -12.32 4.03
C ASP A 226 -6.28 -12.73 3.98
N ALA A 227 -5.39 -11.80 3.63
CA ALA A 227 -3.94 -11.96 3.69
C ALA A 227 -3.25 -10.82 4.47
N VAL A 228 -4.02 -10.10 5.30
CA VAL A 228 -3.51 -9.13 6.29
C VAL A 228 -4.08 -9.40 7.67
N ALA A 229 -3.27 -9.16 8.69
CA ALA A 229 -3.66 -9.40 10.08
C ALA A 229 -3.10 -8.32 11.01
N THR A 230 -3.75 -8.15 12.16
CA THR A 230 -3.29 -7.31 13.29
C THR A 230 -3.56 -8.06 14.60
N ALA A 231 -2.79 -7.79 15.66
CA ALA A 231 -3.12 -8.31 16.99
C ALA A 231 -4.07 -7.41 17.79
N THR A 232 -4.51 -6.29 17.23
CA THR A 232 -5.53 -5.44 17.85
C THR A 232 -6.94 -5.93 17.50
N ALA A 233 -7.95 -5.43 18.20
CA ALA A 233 -9.35 -5.67 17.84
C ALA A 233 -9.81 -4.88 16.59
N ASN A 234 -8.90 -4.17 15.90
CA ASN A 234 -9.27 -3.21 14.86
C ASN A 234 -9.37 -3.83 13.46
N GLN A 235 -9.11 -5.14 13.27
CA GLN A 235 -9.04 -5.77 11.93
C GLN A 235 -10.20 -5.35 11.00
N GLU A 236 -11.46 -5.57 11.41
CA GLU A 236 -12.63 -5.24 10.60
C GLU A 236 -12.79 -3.73 10.36
N THR A 237 -12.48 -2.93 11.37
CA THR A 237 -12.54 -1.46 11.29
C THR A 237 -11.49 -0.93 10.32
N ALA A 238 -10.27 -1.44 10.39
CA ALA A 238 -9.17 -1.07 9.51
C ALA A 238 -9.45 -1.44 8.05
N LEU A 239 -9.98 -2.64 7.79
CA LEU A 239 -10.41 -3.05 6.44
C LEU A 239 -11.55 -2.17 5.91
N THR A 240 -12.52 -1.82 6.77
CA THR A 240 -13.63 -0.92 6.41
C THR A 240 -13.10 0.46 6.00
N VAL A 241 -12.22 1.05 6.82
CA VAL A 241 -11.58 2.34 6.55
C VAL A 241 -10.73 2.26 5.28
N ALA A 242 -9.94 1.19 5.12
CA ALA A 242 -9.10 0.98 3.94
C ALA A 242 -9.94 0.98 2.66
N ASN A 243 -11.00 0.17 2.64
CA ASN A 243 -11.88 0.01 1.47
C ASN A 243 -12.59 1.31 1.10
N SER A 244 -12.89 2.14 2.10
CA SER A 244 -13.56 3.41 1.86
C SER A 244 -12.63 4.53 1.42
N THR A 245 -11.38 4.56 1.86
CA THR A 245 -10.60 5.80 1.78
C THR A 245 -9.33 5.71 0.95
N VAL A 246 -8.78 4.52 0.73
CA VAL A 246 -7.40 4.42 0.21
C VAL A 246 -7.12 3.21 -0.67
N ALA A 247 -7.82 2.10 -0.48
CA ALA A 247 -7.53 0.84 -1.17
C ALA A 247 -8.79 0.17 -1.68
N LYS A 248 -8.65 -0.64 -2.73
CA LYS A 248 -9.62 -1.67 -3.09
C LYS A 248 -9.34 -2.91 -2.23
N VAL A 249 -10.24 -3.22 -1.29
CA VAL A 249 -10.13 -4.45 -0.48
C VAL A 249 -10.75 -5.62 -1.22
N VAL A 250 -9.99 -6.69 -1.40
CA VAL A 250 -10.38 -7.92 -2.13
C VAL A 250 -9.92 -9.16 -1.37
N SER A 251 -10.47 -10.32 -1.73
CA SER A 251 -10.00 -11.62 -1.25
C SER A 251 -8.78 -12.13 -2.02
N THR A 252 -8.07 -13.09 -1.42
CA THR A 252 -6.99 -13.83 -2.07
C THR A 252 -7.47 -14.49 -3.35
N ASP A 253 -8.65 -15.12 -3.33
CA ASP A 253 -9.21 -15.81 -4.49
C ASP A 253 -9.50 -14.85 -5.65
N GLU A 254 -9.96 -13.62 -5.38
CA GLU A 254 -10.14 -12.60 -6.42
C GLU A 254 -8.82 -12.19 -7.06
N VAL A 255 -7.76 -11.99 -6.27
CA VAL A 255 -6.43 -11.69 -6.80
C VAL A 255 -5.89 -12.86 -7.61
N LEU A 256 -6.00 -14.10 -7.11
CA LEU A 256 -5.55 -15.28 -7.82
C LEU A 256 -6.30 -15.47 -9.14
N SER A 257 -7.61 -15.29 -9.14
CA SER A 257 -8.44 -15.35 -10.35
C SER A 257 -8.01 -14.29 -11.37
N TYR A 258 -7.80 -13.05 -10.92
CA TYR A 258 -7.29 -11.98 -11.78
C TYR A 258 -5.93 -12.33 -12.38
N MET A 259 -4.96 -12.75 -11.55
CA MET A 259 -3.60 -13.08 -12.00
C MET A 259 -3.56 -14.25 -12.99
N GLN A 260 -4.50 -15.20 -12.88
CA GLN A 260 -4.56 -16.38 -13.75
C GLN A 260 -5.30 -16.13 -15.06
N ASN A 261 -6.39 -15.35 -15.03
CA ASN A 261 -7.34 -15.28 -16.14
C ASN A 261 -7.35 -13.93 -16.86
N ASP A 262 -7.05 -12.84 -16.15
CA ASP A 262 -7.33 -11.47 -16.61
C ASP A 262 -6.09 -10.57 -16.63
N PHE A 263 -4.98 -10.97 -16.00
CA PHE A 263 -3.78 -10.13 -15.92
C PHE A 263 -3.15 -9.94 -17.31
N VAL A 264 -3.04 -8.68 -17.69
CA VAL A 264 -2.35 -8.23 -18.89
C VAL A 264 -1.34 -7.16 -18.48
N THR A 265 -0.08 -7.37 -18.87
CA THR A 265 0.99 -6.40 -18.62
C THR A 265 0.67 -5.07 -19.28
N GLY A 266 0.67 -3.99 -18.49
CA GLY A 266 0.47 -2.64 -19.00
C GLY A 266 1.72 -2.06 -19.68
N GLU A 267 1.49 -1.15 -20.63
CA GLU A 267 2.55 -0.35 -21.23
C GLU A 267 3.21 0.57 -20.18
N PRO A 268 4.54 0.74 -20.20
CA PRO A 268 5.25 1.68 -19.34
C PRO A 268 4.64 3.10 -19.36
N ALA A 269 4.58 3.76 -18.20
CA ALA A 269 4.00 5.09 -18.00
C ALA A 269 2.54 5.28 -18.47
N ALA A 270 1.80 4.20 -18.77
CA ALA A 270 0.42 4.27 -19.26
C ALA A 270 -0.56 4.89 -18.26
N VAL A 271 -0.28 4.83 -16.96
CA VAL A 271 -1.18 5.34 -15.91
C VAL A 271 -0.47 6.27 -14.94
N LYS A 272 0.61 5.79 -14.33
CA LYS A 272 1.39 6.54 -13.34
C LYS A 272 2.65 7.13 -13.96
N GLY A 273 2.94 8.39 -13.65
CA GLY A 273 4.22 9.03 -13.99
C GLY A 273 5.33 8.69 -13.01
N THR A 274 6.57 8.68 -13.50
CA THR A 274 7.75 8.30 -12.71
C THR A 274 8.58 9.50 -12.22
N ARG A 275 8.45 10.66 -12.86
CA ARG A 275 9.28 11.85 -12.55
C ARG A 275 8.87 12.58 -11.27
N HIS A 276 7.59 12.55 -10.91
CA HIS A 276 7.06 13.30 -9.78
C HIS A 276 6.79 12.39 -8.58
N PRO A 277 6.94 12.88 -7.34
CA PRO A 277 6.66 12.09 -6.13
C PRO A 277 5.21 11.59 -6.05
N ASP A 278 4.25 12.38 -6.53
CA ASP A 278 2.81 12.09 -6.48
C ASP A 278 2.29 11.31 -7.71
N GLY A 279 3.19 10.83 -8.57
CA GLY A 279 2.83 10.00 -9.72
C GLY A 279 2.17 10.76 -10.87
N ARG A 280 2.09 12.09 -10.86
CA ARG A 280 1.58 12.84 -12.02
C ARG A 280 2.47 12.60 -13.24
N LYS A 281 1.87 12.50 -14.42
CA LYS A 281 2.61 12.37 -15.69
C LYS A 281 3.26 13.70 -16.07
N SER A 282 4.40 13.65 -16.76
CA SER A 282 4.90 14.84 -17.46
C SER A 282 3.94 15.18 -18.60
N GLY A 283 3.61 16.47 -18.72
CA GLY A 283 2.60 16.96 -19.67
C GLY A 283 3.09 17.17 -21.08
#